data_AF-A0AAI8XL83-F1
#
_entry.id   AF-A0AAI8XL83-F1
#
_cell.length_a   1.000
_cell.length_b   1.000
_cell.length_c   1.000
_cell.angle_alpha   90.00
_cell.angle_beta   90.00
_cell.angle_gamma   90.00
#
_symmetry.space_group_name_H-M   'P 1'
#
loop_
_entity.id
_entity.type
_entity.pdbx_description
1 polymer ?
#
loop_
_entity_poly.entity_id
_entity_poly.type
_entity_poly.pdbx_seq_one_letter_code
_entity_poly.pdbx_strand_id
1 'polypeptide(L)'
;MSRVQLALNVDDLDEAITFYSKLFNTTPAKVKPGYANFVVTEPPLKLVLLENPGQGGSLNHLGVEVASSSQVHAEIARLTGEGLFTEEELATTCCFATQDKVWVTGPGGEKWEVYTVLADSETFGPAQDQLDVSAGKGACCG
;
A
#
# COMPACT_ATOMS: atom_id res chain seq x y z
N MET A 1 6.41 -14.79 -9.19
CA MET A 1 6.50 -15.03 -7.73
C MET A 1 5.97 -13.80 -7.03
N SER A 2 5.26 -13.96 -5.91
CA SER A 2 4.75 -12.84 -5.13
C SER A 2 5.80 -12.31 -4.15
N ARG A 3 5.59 -11.10 -3.65
CA ARG A 3 6.41 -10.49 -2.59
C ARG A 3 5.50 -9.73 -1.61
N VAL A 4 5.98 -9.57 -0.38
CA VAL A 4 5.30 -8.71 0.60
C VAL A 4 5.54 -7.25 0.22
N GLN A 5 4.51 -6.42 0.38
CA GLN A 5 4.63 -4.96 0.43
C GLN A 5 4.61 -4.48 1.87
N LEU A 6 5.55 -3.61 2.20
CA LEU A 6 5.56 -2.84 3.44
C LEU A 6 5.50 -1.35 3.09
N ALA A 7 4.39 -0.69 3.42
CA ALA A 7 4.25 0.75 3.26
C ALA A 7 4.39 1.44 4.62
N LEU A 8 5.33 2.38 4.71
CA LEU A 8 5.65 3.11 5.93
C LEU A 8 5.43 4.60 5.74
N ASN A 9 4.89 5.23 6.77
CA ASN A 9 4.97 6.69 6.90
C ASN A 9 6.38 7.07 7.38
N VAL A 10 6.98 8.09 6.79
CA VAL A 10 8.31 8.62 7.18
C VAL A 10 8.23 10.12 7.38
N ASP A 11 8.99 10.64 8.35
CA ASP A 11 8.98 12.09 8.62
C ASP A 11 9.74 12.88 7.56
N ASP A 12 10.89 12.35 7.13
CA ASP A 12 11.76 12.92 6.11
C ASP A 12 12.07 11.84 5.07
N LEU A 13 11.66 12.07 3.82
CA LEU A 13 11.81 11.09 2.76
C LEU A 13 13.28 10.86 2.37
N ASP A 14 14.10 11.91 2.33
CA ASP A 14 15.49 11.83 1.89
C ASP A 14 16.36 11.07 2.91
N GLU A 15 16.12 11.30 4.20
CA GLU A 15 16.73 10.55 5.29
C GLU A 15 16.32 9.06 5.21
N ALA A 16 15.02 8.80 5.02
CA ALA A 16 14.52 7.43 4.91
C ALA A 16 15.09 6.71 3.68
N ILE A 17 15.15 7.35 2.51
CA ILE A 17 15.78 6.78 1.31
C ILE A 17 17.24 6.43 1.60
N THR A 18 17.98 7.32 2.25
CA THR A 18 19.39 7.10 2.60
C THR A 18 19.55 5.89 3.53
N PHE A 19 18.69 5.77 4.53
CA PHE A 19 18.69 4.64 5.46
C PHE A 19 18.37 3.31 4.76
N TYR A 20 17.25 3.23 4.05
CA TYR A 20 16.79 1.99 3.43
C TYR A 20 17.67 1.55 2.26
N SER A 21 18.32 2.50 1.57
CA SER A 21 19.32 2.16 0.56
C SER A 21 20.51 1.42 1.14
N LYS A 22 20.95 1.79 2.36
CA LYS A 22 22.02 1.08 3.08
C LYS A 22 21.54 -0.26 3.62
N LEU A 23 20.34 -0.29 4.22
CA LEU A 23 19.79 -1.50 4.84
C LEU A 23 19.60 -2.63 3.83
N PHE A 24 19.03 -2.32 2.65
CA PHE A 24 18.74 -3.32 1.62
C PHE A 24 19.79 -3.38 0.50
N ASN A 25 20.85 -2.58 0.62
CA ASN A 25 21.93 -2.50 -0.37
C ASN A 25 21.41 -2.32 -1.82
N THR A 26 20.40 -1.46 -1.98
CA THR A 26 19.79 -1.16 -3.29
C THR A 26 19.23 0.25 -3.28
N THR A 27 19.31 0.94 -4.40
CA THR A 27 18.68 2.25 -4.58
C THR A 27 17.16 2.12 -4.74
N PRO A 28 16.37 3.18 -4.49
CA PRO A 28 14.94 3.16 -4.79
C PRO A 28 14.71 2.92 -6.28
N ALA A 29 13.66 2.17 -6.60
CA ALA A 29 13.22 1.94 -7.97
C ALA A 29 12.41 3.12 -8.53
N LYS A 30 11.75 3.89 -7.66
CA LYS A 30 11.02 5.11 -8.03
C LYS A 30 11.12 6.13 -6.89
N VAL A 31 11.32 7.40 -7.25
CA VAL A 31 11.27 8.54 -6.33
C VAL A 31 10.41 9.63 -6.96
N LYS A 32 9.49 10.20 -6.17
CA LYS A 32 8.61 11.32 -6.49
C LYS A 32 8.49 12.20 -5.23
N PRO A 33 8.00 13.46 -5.33
CA PRO A 33 7.75 14.26 -4.13
C PRO A 33 6.84 13.52 -3.14
N GLY A 34 7.29 13.38 -1.90
CA GLY A 34 6.57 12.68 -0.82
C GLY A 34 6.46 11.15 -0.98
N TYR A 35 7.13 10.53 -1.96
CA TYR A 35 7.00 9.10 -2.24
C TYR A 35 8.29 8.48 -2.74
N ALA A 36 8.65 7.32 -2.21
CA ALA A 36 9.65 6.44 -2.83
C ALA A 36 9.25 4.97 -2.71
N ASN A 37 9.73 4.13 -3.63
CA ASN A 37 9.66 2.70 -3.44
C ASN A 37 10.95 1.98 -3.80
N PHE A 38 11.16 0.83 -3.17
CA PHE A 38 12.26 -0.08 -3.42
C PHE A 38 11.70 -1.44 -3.85
N VAL A 39 12.42 -2.10 -4.74
CA VAL A 39 12.14 -3.48 -5.17
C VAL A 39 13.34 -4.32 -4.76
N VAL A 40 13.27 -4.92 -3.57
CA VAL A 40 14.32 -5.78 -3.03
C VAL A 40 14.14 -7.19 -3.58
N THR A 41 15.22 -7.78 -4.07
CA THR A 41 15.19 -9.13 -4.66
C THR A 41 15.28 -10.22 -3.59
N GLU A 42 16.18 -10.06 -2.63
CA GLU A 42 16.41 -11.04 -1.57
C GLU A 42 16.66 -10.31 -0.23
N PRO A 43 15.74 -10.41 0.74
CA PRO A 43 14.43 -11.06 0.64
C PRO A 43 13.49 -10.34 -0.36
N PRO A 44 12.57 -11.06 -1.05
CA PRO A 44 11.59 -10.43 -1.93
C PRO A 44 10.68 -9.46 -1.15
N LEU A 45 10.85 -8.16 -1.40
CA LEU A 45 10.11 -7.11 -0.71
C LEU A 45 9.84 -5.94 -1.66
N LYS A 46 8.61 -5.42 -1.61
CA LYS A 46 8.26 -4.09 -2.08
C LYS A 46 8.22 -3.17 -0.86
N LEU A 47 9.18 -2.26 -0.73
CA LEU A 47 9.13 -1.24 0.31
C LEU A 47 8.57 0.04 -0.30
N VAL A 48 7.56 0.63 0.33
CA VAL A 48 6.98 1.92 -0.04
C VAL A 48 7.17 2.89 1.12
N LEU A 49 7.70 4.07 0.82
CA LEU A 49 7.89 5.17 1.77
C LEU A 49 6.97 6.31 1.37
N LEU A 50 6.15 6.75 2.31
CA LEU A 50 5.21 7.85 2.17
C LEU A 50 5.61 8.93 3.16
N GLU A 51 5.98 10.11 2.67
CA GLU A 51 6.32 11.22 3.54
C GLU A 51 5.07 11.73 4.25
N ASN A 52 5.14 11.78 5.58
CA ASN A 52 4.06 12.21 6.46
C ASN A 52 4.67 12.83 7.73
N PRO A 53 5.11 14.10 7.67
CA PRO A 53 5.83 14.74 8.76
C PRO A 53 5.03 14.78 10.07
N GLY A 54 5.66 14.33 11.16
CA GLY A 54 5.07 14.19 12.48
C GLY A 54 4.37 12.85 12.73
N GLN A 55 4.33 11.96 11.74
CA GLN A 55 3.73 10.62 11.81
C GLN A 55 4.70 9.52 11.31
N GLY A 56 5.97 9.84 11.16
CA GLY A 56 7.01 8.93 10.70
C GLY A 56 7.21 7.72 11.62
N GLY A 57 7.69 6.62 11.03
CA GLY A 57 7.95 5.37 11.74
C GLY A 57 6.70 4.51 11.99
N SER A 58 5.52 4.97 11.55
CA SER A 58 4.27 4.21 11.64
C SER A 58 4.02 3.35 10.40
N LEU A 59 3.31 2.24 10.60
CA LEU A 59 2.79 1.43 9.50
C LEU A 59 1.70 2.22 8.76
N ASN A 60 1.82 2.33 7.44
CA ASN A 60 0.76 2.90 6.61
C ASN A 60 -0.23 1.81 6.18
N HIS A 61 0.26 0.79 5.48
CA HIS A 61 -0.50 -0.43 5.15
C HIS A 61 0.46 -1.56 4.73
N LEU A 62 -0.11 -2.75 4.54
CA LEU A 62 0.60 -3.95 4.12
C LEU A 62 0.05 -4.43 2.79
N GLY A 63 0.82 -5.25 2.08
CA GLY A 63 0.29 -5.88 0.89
C GLY A 63 1.00 -7.13 0.43
N VAL A 64 0.44 -7.76 -0.60
CA VAL A 64 1.02 -8.86 -1.35
C VAL A 64 0.96 -8.51 -2.83
N GLU A 65 2.12 -8.20 -3.40
CA GLU A 65 2.25 -7.99 -4.84
C GLU A 65 2.29 -9.35 -5.54
N VAL A 66 1.29 -9.61 -6.38
CA VAL A 66 1.19 -10.82 -7.20
C VAL A 66 1.57 -10.52 -8.65
N ALA A 67 1.76 -11.55 -9.46
CA ALA A 67 2.35 -11.41 -10.79
C ALA A 67 1.33 -11.06 -11.88
N SER A 68 0.02 -11.10 -11.61
CA SER A 68 -1.01 -10.89 -12.63
C SER A 68 -2.39 -10.57 -12.06
N SER A 69 -3.23 -9.93 -12.89
CA SER A 69 -4.64 -9.67 -12.58
C SER A 69 -5.43 -10.93 -12.29
N SER A 70 -5.13 -12.03 -13.00
CA SER A 70 -5.77 -13.32 -12.75
C SER A 70 -5.53 -13.83 -11.32
N GLN A 71 -4.37 -13.53 -10.74
CA GLN A 71 -4.09 -13.88 -9.34
C GLN A 71 -4.86 -12.95 -8.38
N VAL A 72 -4.98 -11.65 -8.69
CA VAL A 72 -5.81 -10.74 -7.91
C VAL A 72 -7.27 -11.21 -7.89
N HIS A 73 -7.84 -11.54 -9.06
CA HIS A 73 -9.22 -12.04 -9.15
C HIS A 73 -9.42 -13.37 -8.40
N ALA A 74 -8.42 -14.26 -8.41
CA ALA A 74 -8.48 -15.50 -7.64
C ALA A 74 -8.48 -15.22 -6.13
N GLU A 75 -7.69 -14.25 -5.66
CA GLU A 75 -7.67 -13.85 -4.25
C GLU A 75 -8.95 -13.12 -3.83
N ILE A 76 -9.54 -12.30 -4.70
CA ILE A 76 -10.88 -11.71 -4.49
C ILE A 76 -11.89 -12.84 -4.22
N ALA A 77 -12.01 -13.78 -5.16
CA ALA A 77 -12.97 -14.88 -5.05
C ALA A 77 -12.76 -15.72 -3.77
N ARG A 78 -11.50 -15.98 -3.42
CA ARG A 78 -11.16 -16.73 -2.20
C ARG A 78 -11.52 -15.94 -0.94
N LEU A 79 -11.10 -14.67 -0.82
CA LEU A 79 -11.34 -13.84 0.37
C LEU A 79 -12.83 -13.58 0.60
N THR A 80 -13.60 -13.30 -0.46
CA THR A 80 -15.07 -13.19 -0.38
C THR A 80 -15.70 -14.50 0.04
N GLY A 81 -15.22 -15.64 -0.48
CA GLY A 81 -15.70 -16.98 -0.09
C GLY A 81 -15.46 -17.33 1.38
N GLU A 82 -14.41 -16.78 1.98
CA GLU A 82 -14.10 -16.90 3.41
C GLU A 82 -14.86 -15.87 4.28
N GLY A 83 -15.73 -15.05 3.68
CA GLY A 83 -16.54 -14.06 4.40
C GLY A 83 -15.77 -12.80 4.83
N LEU A 84 -14.61 -12.54 4.24
CA LEU A 84 -13.89 -11.28 4.45
C LEU A 84 -14.52 -10.20 3.57
N PHE A 85 -14.83 -9.05 4.17
CA PHE A 85 -15.31 -7.89 3.41
C PHE A 85 -14.16 -7.35 2.54
N THR A 86 -14.40 -7.33 1.24
CA THR A 86 -13.41 -6.94 0.22
C THR A 86 -13.83 -5.64 -0.44
N GLU A 87 -12.93 -4.66 -0.50
CA GLU A 87 -13.08 -3.48 -1.36
C GLU A 87 -12.24 -3.68 -2.62
N GLU A 88 -12.91 -3.79 -3.78
CA GLU A 88 -12.27 -4.05 -5.06
C GLU A 88 -11.97 -2.75 -5.81
N GLU A 89 -10.74 -2.63 -6.32
CA GLU A 89 -10.27 -1.52 -7.15
C GLU A 89 -9.61 -2.10 -8.40
N LEU A 90 -10.38 -2.23 -9.48
CA LEU A 90 -9.89 -2.76 -10.76
C LEU A 90 -9.51 -1.63 -11.72
N ALA A 91 -8.34 -1.75 -12.34
CA ALA A 91 -7.74 -0.76 -13.24
C ALA A 91 -7.68 0.67 -12.65
N THR A 92 -7.55 0.79 -11.33
CA THR A 92 -7.48 2.09 -10.63
C THR A 92 -6.04 2.59 -10.59
N THR A 93 -5.85 3.90 -10.79
CA THR A 93 -4.54 4.52 -10.58
C THR A 93 -4.40 4.96 -9.13
N CYS A 94 -3.41 4.41 -8.43
CA CYS A 94 -3.05 4.75 -7.06
C CYS A 94 -1.52 4.75 -6.92
N CYS A 95 -0.95 5.71 -6.19
CA CYS A 95 0.48 5.80 -5.91
C CYS A 95 1.38 5.71 -7.16
N PHE A 96 1.04 6.43 -8.24
CA PHE A 96 1.84 6.45 -9.48
C PHE A 96 1.88 5.10 -10.21
N ALA A 97 0.85 4.26 -10.07
CA ALA A 97 0.67 3.03 -10.84
C ALA A 97 -0.81 2.75 -11.10
N THR A 98 -1.13 2.19 -12.26
CA THR A 98 -2.43 1.56 -12.52
C THR A 98 -2.37 0.12 -12.02
N GLN A 99 -3.35 -0.28 -11.22
CA GLN A 99 -3.33 -1.56 -10.51
C GLN A 99 -4.71 -2.23 -10.56
N ASP A 100 -4.71 -3.55 -10.52
CA ASP A 100 -5.85 -4.31 -10.00
C ASP A 100 -5.54 -4.66 -8.55
N LYS A 101 -6.51 -4.42 -7.66
CA LYS A 101 -6.32 -4.55 -6.23
C LYS A 101 -7.59 -4.96 -5.51
N VAL A 102 -7.41 -5.67 -4.41
CA VAL A 102 -8.43 -5.87 -3.38
C VAL A 102 -7.89 -5.49 -2.02
N TRP A 103 -8.70 -4.81 -1.22
CA TRP A 103 -8.40 -4.51 0.18
C TRP A 103 -9.18 -5.41 1.13
N VAL A 104 -8.52 -5.77 2.24
CA VAL A 104 -9.16 -6.33 3.43
C VAL A 104 -8.59 -5.64 4.67
N THR A 105 -9.36 -5.61 5.76
CA THR A 105 -8.94 -5.03 7.03
C THR A 105 -8.79 -6.13 8.07
N GLY A 106 -7.62 -6.18 8.71
CA GLY A 106 -7.36 -7.12 9.78
C GLY A 106 -8.07 -6.74 11.08
N PRO A 107 -8.11 -7.65 12.07
CA PRO A 107 -8.84 -7.45 13.31
C PRO A 107 -8.28 -6.30 14.17
N GLY A 108 -7.02 -5.89 13.95
CA GLY A 108 -6.39 -4.74 14.61
C GLY A 108 -6.59 -3.41 13.88
N GLY A 109 -7.30 -3.40 12.74
CA GLY A 109 -7.50 -2.22 11.89
C GLY A 109 -6.41 -2.02 10.84
N GLU A 110 -5.40 -2.89 10.79
CA GLU A 110 -4.37 -2.85 9.76
C GLU A 110 -4.94 -3.20 8.38
N LYS A 111 -4.67 -2.34 7.39
CA LYS A 111 -5.14 -2.55 6.01
C LYS A 111 -4.15 -3.41 5.23
N TRP A 112 -4.70 -4.35 4.47
CA TRP A 112 -3.98 -5.24 3.58
C TRP A 112 -4.51 -5.13 2.16
N GLU A 113 -3.60 -5.01 1.19
CA GLU A 113 -3.93 -5.10 -0.23
C GLU A 113 -3.32 -6.35 -0.88
N VAL A 114 -4.05 -6.99 -1.78
CA VAL A 114 -3.46 -7.91 -2.77
C VAL A 114 -3.60 -7.25 -4.13
N TYR A 115 -2.48 -7.05 -4.83
CA TYR A 115 -2.47 -6.25 -6.05
C TYR A 115 -1.47 -6.75 -7.09
N THR A 116 -1.66 -6.29 -8.33
CA THR A 116 -0.64 -6.33 -9.38
C THR A 116 -0.45 -4.94 -9.96
N VAL A 117 0.77 -4.59 -10.38
CA VAL A 117 1.01 -3.38 -11.16
C VAL A 117 0.75 -3.69 -12.63
N LEU A 118 -0.12 -2.90 -13.27
CA LEU A 118 -0.44 -2.99 -14.69
C LEU A 118 0.40 -2.02 -15.52
N ALA A 119 0.57 -0.80 -15.02
CA ALA A 119 1.36 0.24 -15.66
C ALA A 119 1.87 1.25 -14.62
N ASP A 120 3.00 1.89 -14.90
CA ASP A 120 3.40 3.09 -14.16
C ASP A 120 2.51 4.28 -14.56
N SER A 121 2.25 5.17 -13.60
CA SER A 121 1.56 6.43 -13.78
C SER A 121 2.43 7.59 -13.30
N GLU A 122 2.30 8.75 -13.93
CA GLU A 122 2.94 10.00 -13.48
C GLU A 122 2.09 10.78 -12.46
N THR A 123 0.85 10.34 -12.22
CA THR A 123 -0.08 10.93 -11.25
C THR A 123 -0.31 10.00 -10.06
N PHE A 124 -0.45 10.57 -8.86
CA PHE A 124 -0.65 9.81 -7.62
C PHE A 124 -1.99 9.04 -7.58
N GLY A 125 -2.95 9.40 -8.43
CA GLY A 125 -4.34 8.93 -8.33
C GLY A 125 -5.20 9.87 -7.47
N PRO A 126 -6.53 9.72 -7.48
CA PRO A 126 -7.40 10.48 -6.57
C PRO A 126 -7.01 10.15 -5.13
N ALA A 127 -6.95 11.18 -4.27
CA ALA A 127 -6.80 10.97 -2.84
C ALA A 127 -7.96 10.08 -2.38
N GLN A 128 -7.65 8.89 -1.89
CA GLN A 128 -8.66 8.16 -1.12
C GLN A 128 -8.84 8.95 0.16
N ASP A 129 -10.05 9.51 0.31
CA ASP A 129 -10.44 10.20 1.52
C ASP A 129 -9.98 9.38 2.72
N GLN A 130 -9.27 10.03 3.63
CA GLN A 130 -8.97 9.51 4.95
C GLN A 130 -10.30 9.05 5.54
N LEU A 131 -10.52 7.73 5.57
CA LEU A 131 -11.52 7.16 6.45
C LEU A 131 -10.97 7.35 7.86
N ASP A 132 -11.37 8.47 8.45
CA ASP A 132 -11.06 8.92 9.79
C ASP A 132 -11.16 7.77 10.80
N VAL A 133 -10.01 7.32 11.28
CA VAL A 133 -9.92 6.53 12.51
C VAL A 133 -9.96 7.52 13.68
N SER A 134 -11.13 8.11 13.90
CA SER A 134 -11.43 8.95 15.06
C SER A 134 -12.71 8.44 15.72
N ALA A 135 -12.54 7.83 16.89
CA ALA A 135 -13.61 7.32 17.72
C ALA A 135 -14.60 8.41 18.19
N GLY A 136 -15.89 8.06 18.17
CA GLY A 136 -16.85 8.34 19.24
C GLY A 136 -17.26 9.78 19.53
N LYS A 137 -18.43 10.16 19.00
CA LYS A 137 -19.51 11.00 19.60
C LYS A 137 -20.64 10.97 18.57
N GLY A 138 -21.78 10.32 18.82
CA GLY A 138 -22.80 10.79 19.77
C GLY A 138 -24.03 11.23 18.98
N ALA A 139 -25.02 10.33 18.88
CA ALA A 139 -26.45 10.49 18.62
C ALA A 139 -26.96 11.39 17.46
N CYS A 140 -27.74 10.78 16.56
CA CYS A 140 -28.90 11.42 15.93
C CYS A 140 -30.10 10.46 15.92
N CYS A 141 -30.82 10.44 17.04
CA CYS A 141 -32.28 10.41 17.03
C CYS A 141 -32.71 11.75 17.63
N GLY A 142 -33.44 12.57 16.85
CA GLY A 142 -33.97 13.88 17.27
C GLY A 142 -33.57 15.01 16.34
#